data_AF-A0A3D4TMV7-F1
#
_entry.id   AF-A0A3D4TMV7-F1
#
_cell.length_a   1.000
_cell.length_b   1.000
_cell.length_c   1.000
_cell.angle_alpha   90.00
_cell.angle_beta   90.00
_cell.angle_gamma   90.00
#
_symmetry.space_group_name_H-M   'P 1'
#
loop_
_entity.id
_entity.type
_entity.pdbx_description
1 polymer ?
#
loop_
_entity_poly.entity_id
_entity_poly.type
_entity_poly.pdbx_seq_one_letter_code
_entity_poly.pdbx_strand_id
1 'polypeptide(L)'
;MFTPRITTSAEVQDGAARQVAGPRPRLALGNQAVLRRRANGSAPRAEAPSSVEAALSESGRPLDPAARAFFEPRFGEDFSDVRVHTSGQAARSASDVGAEAYAVGSRLVFAEGRYAPGGAEGRNLLAHELAHVVQQRGGAPTVRRR
;
A
#
# COMPACT_ATOMS: atom_id res chain seq x y z
N MET A 1 -43.46 0.23 -36.28
CA MET A 1 -43.17 -1.09 -36.86
C MET A 1 -42.28 -1.84 -35.88
N PHE A 2 -42.85 -2.73 -35.08
CA PHE A 2 -42.12 -3.48 -34.05
C PHE A 2 -42.81 -4.83 -33.82
N THR A 3 -42.13 -5.90 -34.22
CA THR A 3 -42.31 -7.34 -33.88
C THR A 3 -41.35 -8.13 -34.78
N PRO A 4 -40.76 -9.28 -34.35
CA PRO A 4 -41.51 -10.40 -33.81
C PRO A 4 -40.93 -11.15 -32.61
N ARG A 5 -41.78 -12.10 -32.20
CA ARG A 5 -41.90 -12.97 -31.03
C ARG A 5 -41.63 -14.41 -31.46
N ILE A 6 -40.82 -15.17 -30.72
CA ILE A 6 -40.83 -16.66 -30.64
C ILE A 6 -40.20 -16.99 -29.26
N THR A 7 -40.92 -17.40 -28.19
CA THR A 7 -41.51 -18.71 -27.81
C THR A 7 -40.55 -19.90 -27.71
N THR A 8 -40.20 -20.29 -26.48
CA THR A 8 -40.06 -21.68 -25.94
C THR A 8 -39.93 -21.52 -24.40
N SER A 9 -40.75 -22.03 -23.47
CA SER A 9 -41.40 -23.32 -23.15
C SER A 9 -40.47 -24.46 -22.74
N ALA A 10 -40.73 -24.96 -21.51
CA ALA A 10 -40.29 -26.21 -20.86
C ALA A 10 -38.92 -26.11 -20.13
N GLU A 11 -38.68 -26.51 -18.87
CA GLU A 11 -39.42 -27.30 -17.88
C GLU A 11 -38.94 -26.97 -16.44
N VAL A 12 -39.82 -27.26 -15.49
CA VAL A 12 -39.61 -27.31 -14.05
C VAL A 12 -38.87 -28.59 -13.65
N GLN A 13 -38.03 -28.54 -12.60
CA GLN A 13 -37.79 -29.70 -11.76
C GLN A 13 -37.42 -29.32 -10.33
N ASP A 14 -38.27 -29.82 -9.44
CA ASP A 14 -38.24 -29.86 -7.99
C ASP A 14 -37.05 -30.69 -7.48
N GLY A 15 -36.53 -30.38 -6.30
CA GLY A 15 -35.34 -31.05 -5.78
C GLY A 15 -34.99 -30.67 -4.34
N ALA A 16 -35.93 -30.90 -3.43
CA ALA A 16 -35.67 -30.90 -1.99
C ALA A 16 -34.74 -32.06 -1.56
N ALA A 17 -33.67 -31.78 -0.82
CA ALA A 17 -33.01 -32.72 0.09
C ALA A 17 -32.09 -31.95 1.08
N ARG A 18 -32.54 -31.70 2.32
CA ARG A 18 -32.24 -32.52 3.52
C ARG A 18 -30.76 -32.85 3.74
N GLN A 19 -30.15 -32.05 4.62
CA GLN A 19 -29.45 -32.46 5.84
C GLN A 19 -29.18 -33.96 6.01
N VAL A 20 -27.89 -34.36 6.00
CA VAL A 20 -27.39 -35.45 6.85
C VAL A 20 -25.95 -35.17 7.28
N ALA A 21 -25.74 -35.15 8.59
CA ALA A 21 -24.44 -35.07 9.23
C ALA A 21 -23.67 -36.39 9.04
N GLY A 22 -22.44 -36.30 8.52
CA GLY A 22 -21.47 -37.40 8.54
C GLY A 22 -20.43 -37.18 9.67
N PRO A 23 -20.02 -38.22 10.40
CA PRO A 23 -19.15 -38.10 11.56
C PRO A 23 -17.70 -37.80 11.15
N ARG A 24 -17.06 -36.91 11.92
CA ARG A 24 -15.61 -36.67 11.88
C ARG A 24 -14.86 -37.88 12.44
N PRO A 25 -13.88 -38.45 11.72
CA PRO A 25 -12.86 -39.27 12.36
C PRO A 25 -11.80 -38.35 12.97
N ARG A 26 -11.59 -38.51 14.27
CA ARG A 26 -10.49 -37.92 15.04
C ARG A 26 -9.70 -39.06 15.70
N LEU A 27 -8.36 -38.94 15.64
CA LEU A 27 -7.33 -39.60 16.47
C LEU A 27 -7.00 -41.05 16.06
N ALA A 28 -5.76 -41.57 16.06
CA ALA A 28 -4.40 -41.12 16.40
C ALA A 28 -3.40 -42.07 15.65
N LEU A 29 -2.11 -41.82 15.43
CA LEU A 29 -1.00 -41.84 16.40
C LEU A 29 0.32 -41.69 15.58
N GLY A 30 1.34 -40.95 16.07
CA GLY A 30 2.72 -41.05 15.55
C GLY A 30 3.38 -39.75 15.05
N ASN A 31 3.72 -38.77 15.90
CA ASN A 31 5.07 -38.55 16.47
C ASN A 31 5.81 -37.31 15.88
N GLN A 32 5.72 -36.21 16.62
CA GLN A 32 6.85 -35.34 17.00
C GLN A 32 7.64 -34.61 15.89
N ALA A 33 7.15 -33.44 15.49
CA ALA A 33 8.02 -32.31 15.17
C ALA A 33 7.43 -31.04 15.78
N VAL A 34 7.44 -30.98 17.11
CA VAL A 34 7.14 -29.76 17.85
C VAL A 34 8.35 -28.84 17.70
N LEU A 35 8.47 -28.15 16.57
CA LEU A 35 9.33 -26.97 16.48
C LEU A 35 8.65 -25.86 17.28
N ARG A 36 8.78 -25.95 18.61
CA ARG A 36 8.69 -24.80 19.50
C ARG A 36 9.80 -23.83 19.09
N ARG A 37 9.52 -22.97 18.10
CA ARG A 37 10.27 -21.73 17.95
C ARG A 37 9.94 -20.88 19.16
N ARG A 38 10.79 -21.01 20.17
CA ARG A 38 10.87 -20.10 21.31
C ARG A 38 10.92 -18.68 20.76
N ALA A 39 10.09 -17.81 21.30
CA ALA A 39 10.25 -16.38 21.15
C ALA A 39 11.59 -15.99 21.80
N ASN A 40 12.60 -15.71 20.98
CA ASN A 40 13.52 -14.61 21.23
C ASN A 40 14.33 -14.33 19.97
N GLY A 41 14.53 -13.05 19.68
CA GLY A 41 15.20 -12.58 18.48
C GLY A 41 14.19 -11.86 17.61
N SER A 42 14.24 -10.53 17.70
CA SER A 42 13.69 -9.62 16.72
C SER A 42 13.67 -10.27 15.35
N ALA A 43 12.49 -10.35 14.72
CA ALA A 43 12.48 -10.47 13.27
C ALA A 43 13.52 -9.47 12.75
N PRO A 44 14.39 -9.83 11.77
CA PRO A 44 15.17 -8.80 11.11
C PRO A 44 14.11 -7.81 10.62
N ARG A 45 14.01 -6.67 11.29
CA ARG A 45 13.32 -5.51 10.76
C ARG A 45 14.01 -5.35 9.44
N ALA A 46 13.33 -5.72 8.34
CA ALA A 46 13.94 -5.75 7.01
C ALA A 46 14.74 -4.46 6.92
N GLU A 47 16.07 -4.59 6.99
CA GLU A 47 16.92 -3.41 7.03
C GLU A 47 16.62 -2.74 5.70
N ALA A 48 16.11 -1.50 5.78
CA ALA A 48 15.84 -0.77 4.56
C ALA A 48 17.13 -0.83 3.73
N PRO A 49 17.04 -1.11 2.42
CA PRO A 49 18.22 -1.12 1.58
C PRO A 49 19.09 0.10 1.88
N SER A 50 20.41 -0.06 1.95
CA SER A 50 21.32 1.05 2.27
C SER A 50 21.15 2.24 1.32
N SER A 51 20.58 2.00 0.13
CA SER A 51 20.17 3.05 -0.82
C SER A 51 19.04 3.95 -0.30
N VAL A 52 18.11 3.43 0.50
CA VAL A 52 17.06 4.23 1.17
C VAL A 52 17.69 5.19 2.17
N GLU A 53 18.58 4.70 3.02
CA GLU A 53 19.28 5.55 3.99
C GLU A 53 20.14 6.61 3.29
N ALA A 54 20.85 6.21 2.22
CA ALA A 54 21.63 7.13 1.41
C ALA A 54 20.76 8.22 0.75
N ALA A 55 19.62 7.86 0.16
CA ALA A 55 18.70 8.82 -0.46
C ALA A 55 18.10 9.80 0.56
N LEU A 56 17.78 9.32 1.77
CA LEU A 56 17.21 10.14 2.83
C LEU A 56 18.24 10.99 3.59
N SER A 57 19.53 10.67 3.45
CA SER A 57 20.64 11.46 4.02
C SER A 57 20.85 12.79 3.30
N GLU A 58 20.43 12.88 2.03
CA GLU A 58 20.40 14.13 1.30
C GLU A 58 19.32 15.06 1.88
N SER A 59 19.50 16.38 1.80
CA SER A 59 18.51 17.33 2.33
C SER A 59 17.19 17.34 1.56
N GLY A 60 17.22 16.93 0.28
CA GLY A 60 16.11 17.09 -0.66
C GLY A 60 15.83 18.56 -0.98
N ARG A 61 14.88 18.81 -1.89
CA ARG A 61 14.36 20.16 -2.18
C ARG A 61 12.98 20.33 -1.54
N PRO A 62 12.56 21.56 -1.16
CA PRO A 62 11.17 21.77 -0.77
C PRO A 62 10.21 21.34 -1.89
N LEU A 63 9.01 20.93 -1.51
CA LEU A 63 7.92 20.72 -2.45
C LEU A 63 7.70 21.98 -3.30
N ASP A 64 7.46 21.79 -4.60
CA ASP A 64 7.24 22.91 -5.52
C ASP A 64 6.08 23.80 -5.01
N PRO A 65 6.24 25.14 -4.97
CA PRO A 65 5.23 26.02 -4.40
C PRO A 65 3.86 25.93 -5.08
N ALA A 66 3.81 25.69 -6.40
CA ALA A 66 2.56 25.54 -7.13
C ALA A 66 1.90 24.19 -6.82
N ALA A 67 2.69 23.12 -6.70
CA ALA A 67 2.19 21.82 -6.25
C ALA A 67 1.66 21.91 -4.81
N ARG A 68 2.38 22.59 -3.92
CA ARG A 68 1.99 22.82 -2.54
C ARG A 68 0.66 23.58 -2.45
N ALA A 69 0.54 24.72 -3.12
CA ALA A 69 -0.70 25.50 -3.19
C ALA A 69 -1.88 24.71 -3.78
N PHE A 70 -1.60 23.75 -4.66
CA PHE A 70 -2.62 22.86 -5.20
C PHE A 70 -3.06 21.79 -4.18
N PHE A 71 -2.14 21.15 -3.46
CA PHE A 71 -2.47 20.00 -2.61
C PHE A 71 -2.89 20.37 -1.18
N GLU A 72 -2.31 21.40 -0.56
CA GLU A 72 -2.59 21.74 0.84
C GLU A 72 -4.09 21.95 1.11
N PRO A 73 -4.86 22.73 0.31
CA PRO A 73 -6.29 22.91 0.57
C PRO A 73 -7.13 21.64 0.36
N ARG A 74 -6.63 20.70 -0.45
CA ARG A 74 -7.32 19.44 -0.77
C ARG A 74 -7.14 18.39 0.31
N PHE A 75 -5.98 18.40 0.96
CA PHE A 75 -5.70 17.52 2.11
C PHE A 75 -6.06 18.17 3.45
N GLY A 76 -6.16 19.50 3.52
CA GLY A 76 -6.36 20.24 4.77
C GLY A 76 -5.11 20.22 5.66
N GLU A 77 -3.93 20.04 5.06
CA GLU A 77 -2.65 19.79 5.74
C GLU A 77 -1.57 20.75 5.20
N ASP A 78 -0.61 21.10 6.05
CA ASP A 78 0.58 21.88 5.66
C ASP A 78 1.66 20.94 5.12
N PHE A 79 2.19 21.23 3.94
CA PHE A 79 3.29 20.48 3.31
C PHE A 79 4.58 21.32 3.21
N SER A 80 4.71 22.40 3.98
CA SER A 80 5.88 23.26 4.02
C SER A 80 7.18 22.55 4.47
N ASP A 81 7.05 21.51 5.28
CA ASP A 81 8.13 20.65 5.77
C ASP A 81 8.46 19.49 4.81
N VAL A 82 7.67 19.29 3.75
CA VAL A 82 7.87 18.19 2.80
C VAL A 82 9.10 18.42 1.93
N ARG A 83 9.97 17.41 1.88
CA ARG A 83 11.18 17.38 1.06
C ARG A 83 11.04 16.35 -0.05
N VAL A 84 11.39 16.75 -1.27
CA VAL A 84 11.37 15.93 -2.47
C VAL A 84 12.80 15.58 -2.85
N HIS A 85 13.05 14.29 -3.07
CA HIS A 85 14.32 13.72 -3.48
C HIS A 85 14.18 13.16 -4.90
N THR A 86 14.91 13.76 -5.84
CA THR A 86 14.94 13.36 -7.26
C THR A 86 16.37 13.23 -7.79
N SER A 87 17.36 13.11 -6.89
CA SER A 87 18.75 12.89 -7.25
C SER A 87 18.94 11.51 -7.88
N GLY A 88 20.10 11.25 -8.46
CA GLY A 88 20.43 9.90 -8.95
C GLY A 88 20.41 8.85 -7.83
N GLN A 89 20.75 9.23 -6.59
CA GLN A 89 20.69 8.34 -5.43
C GLN A 89 19.24 8.03 -5.02
N ALA A 90 18.38 9.05 -5.04
CA ALA A 90 16.94 8.89 -4.84
C ALA A 90 16.31 7.95 -5.89
N ALA A 91 16.68 8.14 -7.15
CA ALA A 91 16.17 7.32 -8.24
C ALA A 91 16.60 5.85 -8.14
N ARG A 92 17.86 5.61 -7.77
CA ARG A 92 18.37 4.25 -7.49
C ARG A 92 17.62 3.62 -6.33
N SER A 93 17.45 4.37 -5.23
CA SER A 93 16.70 3.90 -4.07
C SER A 93 15.27 3.50 -4.41
N ALA A 94 14.54 4.35 -5.16
CA ALA A 94 13.19 4.03 -5.63
C ALA A 94 13.17 2.75 -6.48
N SER A 95 14.16 2.57 -7.35
CA SER A 95 14.31 1.36 -8.17
C SER A 95 14.60 0.12 -7.33
N ASP A 96 15.47 0.22 -6.32
CA ASP A 96 15.85 -0.89 -5.44
C ASP A 96 14.66 -1.40 -4.61
N VAL A 97 13.74 -0.51 -4.24
CA VAL A 97 12.49 -0.88 -3.56
C VAL A 97 11.37 -1.25 -4.55
N GLY A 98 11.61 -1.18 -5.86
CA GLY A 98 10.64 -1.51 -6.90
C GLY A 98 9.47 -0.54 -7.01
N ALA A 99 9.69 0.74 -6.73
CA ALA A 99 8.66 1.77 -6.72
C ALA A 99 8.98 2.94 -7.67
N GLU A 100 7.93 3.58 -8.19
CA GLU A 100 8.07 4.83 -8.96
C GLU A 100 8.30 6.05 -8.06
N ALA A 101 7.73 6.00 -6.86
CA ALA A 101 7.96 6.93 -5.77
C ALA A 101 7.62 6.25 -4.44
N TYR A 102 8.09 6.82 -3.34
CA TYR A 102 7.65 6.43 -2.00
C TYR A 102 7.81 7.57 -0.99
N ALA A 103 7.01 7.54 0.08
CA ALA A 103 7.05 8.52 1.17
C ALA A 103 7.58 7.92 2.49
N VAL A 104 8.48 8.65 3.16
CA VAL A 104 8.99 8.34 4.52
C VAL A 104 9.01 9.61 5.37
N GLY A 105 8.12 9.67 6.36
CA GLY A 105 7.87 10.88 7.14
C GLY A 105 7.44 12.03 6.23
N SER A 106 8.14 13.15 6.30
CA SER A 106 7.94 14.30 5.41
C SER A 106 8.87 14.28 4.19
N ARG A 107 9.41 13.11 3.77
CA ARG A 107 10.30 12.99 2.62
C ARG A 107 9.66 12.14 1.54
N LEU A 108 9.66 12.65 0.31
CA LEU A 108 9.19 11.96 -0.89
C LEU A 108 10.39 11.64 -1.77
N VAL A 109 10.52 10.38 -2.16
CA VAL A 109 11.60 9.90 -3.04
C VAL A 109 10.99 9.48 -4.35
N PHE A 110 11.55 9.93 -5.48
CA PHE A 110 11.04 9.61 -6.81
C PHE A 110 12.09 8.90 -7.65
N ALA A 111 11.64 7.92 -8.45
CA ALA A 111 12.42 7.37 -9.54
C ALA A 111 12.70 8.43 -10.62
N GLU A 112 13.69 8.17 -11.46
CA GLU A 112 14.12 9.09 -12.51
C GLU A 112 12.95 9.48 -13.43
N GLY A 113 12.77 10.78 -13.65
CA GLY A 113 11.70 11.32 -14.49
C GLY A 113 10.28 11.21 -13.93
N ARG A 114 10.06 10.62 -12.74
CA ARG A 114 8.70 10.45 -12.18
C ARG A 114 8.16 11.67 -11.44
N TYR A 115 9.04 12.56 -10.97
CA TYR A 115 8.59 13.84 -10.39
C TYR A 115 8.18 14.83 -11.49
N ALA A 116 6.90 14.84 -11.82
CA ALA A 116 6.32 15.71 -12.85
C ALA A 116 5.05 16.45 -12.33
N PRO A 117 5.20 17.45 -11.45
CA PRO A 117 4.07 18.12 -10.80
C PRO A 117 3.13 18.89 -11.75
N GLY A 118 3.56 19.16 -13.00
CA GLY A 118 2.70 19.77 -14.02
C GLY A 118 1.84 18.78 -14.82
N GLY A 119 2.19 17.49 -14.82
CA GLY A 119 1.48 16.45 -15.58
C GLY A 119 0.28 15.89 -14.82
N ALA A 120 -0.71 15.33 -15.52
CA ALA A 120 -1.81 14.62 -14.84
C ALA A 120 -1.31 13.39 -14.08
N GLU A 121 -0.47 12.57 -14.73
CA GLU A 121 0.12 11.37 -14.14
C GLU A 121 1.02 11.70 -12.94
N GLY A 122 1.95 12.65 -13.09
CA GLY A 122 2.83 13.06 -11.99
C GLY A 122 2.09 13.71 -10.82
N ARG A 123 0.98 14.43 -11.07
CA ARG A 123 0.12 14.91 -9.99
C ARG A 123 -0.61 13.79 -9.26
N ASN A 124 -1.08 12.77 -9.98
CA ASN A 124 -1.70 11.60 -9.34
C ASN A 124 -0.69 10.85 -8.47
N LEU A 125 0.53 10.63 -8.97
CA LEU A 125 1.61 10.02 -8.19
C LEU A 125 1.95 10.85 -6.96
N LEU A 126 2.12 12.17 -7.12
CA LEU A 126 2.41 13.07 -6.00
C LEU A 126 1.27 13.10 -4.97
N ALA A 127 0.01 13.05 -5.40
CA ALA A 127 -1.13 12.96 -4.50
C ALA A 127 -1.11 11.66 -3.68
N HIS A 128 -0.76 10.54 -4.31
CA HIS A 128 -0.62 9.24 -3.64
C HIS A 128 0.43 9.31 -2.53
N GLU A 129 1.61 9.84 -2.84
CA GLU A 129 2.69 9.96 -1.87
C GLU A 129 2.37 10.94 -0.74
N LEU A 130 1.74 12.08 -1.05
CA LEU A 130 1.30 13.03 -0.02
C LEU A 130 0.23 12.42 0.90
N ALA A 131 -0.65 11.59 0.38
CA ALA A 131 -1.60 10.85 1.22
C ALA A 131 -0.88 9.95 2.23
N HIS A 132 0.23 9.31 1.84
CA HIS A 132 1.06 8.55 2.77
C HIS A 132 1.70 9.43 3.84
N VAL A 133 2.16 10.64 3.51
CA VAL A 133 2.67 11.59 4.52
C VAL A 133 1.60 11.90 5.57
N VAL A 134 0.38 12.23 5.13
CA VAL A 134 -0.74 12.54 6.03
C VAL A 134 -1.09 11.34 6.91
N GLN A 135 -1.15 10.14 6.33
CA GLN A 135 -1.41 8.90 7.07
C GLN A 135 -0.33 8.61 8.13
N GLN A 136 0.95 8.82 7.80
CA GLN A 136 2.06 8.62 8.72
C GLN A 136 2.03 9.63 9.88
N ARG A 137 1.64 10.88 9.62
CA ARG A 137 1.43 11.90 10.66
C ARG A 137 0.30 11.54 11.63
N GLY A 138 -0.78 10.98 11.11
CA GLY A 138 -1.90 10.48 11.91
C GLY A 138 -1.65 9.14 12.62
N GLY A 139 -0.45 8.55 12.47
CA GLY A 139 -0.20 7.14 12.74
C GLY A 139 0.65 6.84 13.97
N ALA A 140 0.03 6.79 15.14
CA ALA A 140 0.14 5.64 16.03
C ALA A 140 -1.17 5.51 16.86
N PRO A 141 -2.11 4.61 16.50
CA PRO A 141 -3.20 4.30 17.39
C PRO A 141 -2.61 3.62 18.62
N THR A 142 -2.60 4.33 19.75
CA THR A 142 -2.36 3.71 21.05
C THR A 142 -3.55 2.79 21.32
N VAL A 143 -3.39 1.50 21.00
CA VAL A 143 -4.34 0.45 21.41
C VAL A 143 -4.27 0.38 22.94
N ARG A 144 -5.11 1.16 23.61
CA ARG A 144 -5.31 1.06 25.05
C ARG A 144 -6.22 -0.13 25.30
N ARG A 145 -5.63 -1.32 25.44
CA ARG A 145 -6.35 -2.48 25.99
C ARG A 145 -6.82 -2.11 27.41
N ARG A 146 -8.14 -2.07 27.59
CA ARG A 146 -8.78 -2.11 28.91
C ARG A 146 -8.92 -3.57 29.34
#